data_AF-A0A357L7Y4-F1
#
_entry.id   AF-A0A357L7Y4-F1
#
_cell.length_a   1.000
_cell.length_b   1.000
_cell.length_c   1.000
_cell.angle_alpha   90.00
_cell.angle_beta   90.00
_cell.angle_gamma   90.00
#
_symmetry.space_group_name_H-M   'P 1'
#
loop_
_entity.id
_entity.type
_entity.pdbx_description
1 polymer ?
#
loop_
_entity_poly.entity_id
_entity_poly.type
_entity_poly.pdbx_seq_one_letter_code
_entity_poly.pdbx_strand_id
1 'polypeptide(L)'
;TFHIGGTAQVGDTSFIEASHDGKIVLENRNVVKNSDGDLIVMGRNTLVKIVDKDGKEHASYKVSYGTKLRIDDNAKVTRGQRIADWDPYTLPILTDLAGKVKFEDLQEGFSMQVVADEAT
;
A
#
# COMPACT_ATOMS: atom_id res chain seq x y z
N THR A 1 -2.38 5.81 31.28
CA THR A 1 -3.37 4.80 31.68
C THR A 1 -3.02 3.49 31.04
N PHE A 2 -2.69 2.47 31.85
CA PHE A 2 -2.58 1.09 31.40
C PHE A 2 -3.96 0.46 31.40
N HIS A 3 -4.29 -0.30 30.35
CA HIS A 3 -4.99 -1.58 30.46
C HIS A 3 -4.34 -2.52 29.44
N ILE A 4 -3.62 -3.52 29.96
CA ILE A 4 -3.05 -4.62 29.18
C ILE A 4 -4.19 -5.64 29.02
N GLY A 5 -4.66 -5.82 27.79
CA GLY A 5 -5.67 -6.81 27.44
C GLY A 5 -5.50 -7.23 25.99
N GLY A 6 -4.92 -8.42 25.79
CA GLY A 6 -4.82 -9.09 24.50
C GLY A 6 -3.56 -8.71 23.73
N THR A 7 -2.64 -9.67 23.60
CA THR A 7 -1.44 -9.69 22.76
C THR A 7 -1.45 -8.65 21.64
N ALA A 8 -0.81 -7.50 21.87
CA ALA A 8 -0.37 -6.62 20.80
C ALA A 8 0.85 -7.28 20.14
N GLN A 9 0.63 -8.37 19.42
CA GLN A 9 1.49 -8.67 18.28
C GLN A 9 1.15 -7.59 17.25
N VAL A 10 1.71 -6.39 17.43
CA VAL A 10 1.98 -5.51 16.28
C VAL A 10 3.08 -6.23 15.53
N GLY A 11 2.71 -7.32 14.87
CA GLY A 11 3.61 -8.03 13.99
C GLY A 11 3.92 -7.10 12.85
N ASP A 12 5.21 -6.90 12.63
CA ASP A 12 5.87 -6.26 11.49
C ASP A 12 5.45 -6.86 10.13
N THR A 13 4.15 -6.91 9.86
CA THR A 13 3.62 -7.41 8.60
C THR A 13 3.40 -6.20 7.72
N SER A 14 4.36 -6.00 6.82
CA SER A 14 4.38 -4.97 5.79
C SER A 14 3.62 -5.40 4.53
N PHE A 15 2.66 -6.33 4.67
CA PHE A 15 2.03 -6.99 3.55
C PHE A 15 0.71 -7.72 3.87
N ILE A 16 -0.03 -8.06 2.81
CA ILE A 16 -1.19 -8.94 2.83
C ILE A 16 -0.97 -10.10 1.86
N GLU A 17 -1.30 -11.31 2.32
CA GLU A 17 -1.38 -12.52 1.51
C GLU A 17 -2.83 -12.98 1.37
N ALA A 18 -3.15 -13.62 0.26
CA ALA A 18 -4.45 -14.18 0.01
C ALA A 18 -4.76 -15.29 1.02
N SER A 19 -5.84 -15.14 1.79
CA SER A 19 -6.28 -16.16 2.75
C SER A 19 -6.90 -17.39 2.07
N HIS A 20 -7.41 -17.23 0.86
CA HIS A 20 -8.14 -18.24 0.09
C HIS A 20 -7.85 -18.10 -1.40
N ASP A 21 -8.09 -19.18 -2.14
CA ASP A 21 -8.19 -19.12 -3.59
C ASP A 21 -9.45 -18.33 -3.98
N GLY A 22 -9.37 -17.52 -5.03
CA GLY A 22 -10.54 -16.74 -5.46
C GLY A 22 -10.19 -15.67 -6.49
N LYS A 23 -11.06 -14.66 -6.55
CA LYS A 23 -10.89 -13.48 -7.40
C LYS A 23 -10.78 -12.23 -6.52
N ILE A 24 -9.88 -11.33 -6.87
CA ILE A 24 -9.78 -10.01 -6.25
C ILE A 24 -10.93 -9.13 -6.73
N VAL A 25 -11.55 -8.43 -5.78
CA VAL A 25 -12.47 -7.32 -6.04
C VAL A 25 -11.97 -6.10 -5.27
N LEU A 26 -11.64 -5.02 -5.99
CA LEU A 26 -11.20 -3.77 -5.40
C LEU A 26 -12.39 -2.81 -5.23
N GLU A 27 -12.70 -2.47 -3.98
CA GLU A 27 -13.68 -1.43 -3.66
C GLU A 27 -12.96 -0.10 -3.43
N ASN A 28 -13.52 0.99 -3.95
CA ASN A 28 -12.89 2.32 -3.91
C ASN A 28 -11.45 2.29 -4.45
N ARG A 29 -11.27 1.63 -5.61
CA ARG A 29 -9.95 1.23 -6.13
C ARG A 29 -8.90 2.33 -6.11
N ASN A 30 -9.22 3.58 -6.41
CA ASN A 30 -8.31 4.75 -6.51
C ASN A 30 -6.80 4.39 -6.46
N VAL A 31 -6.30 3.88 -7.59
CA VAL A 31 -4.94 3.33 -7.75
C VAL A 31 -4.37 3.86 -9.05
N VAL A 32 -3.11 4.29 -9.00
CA VAL A 32 -2.33 4.78 -10.14
C VAL A 32 -1.17 3.84 -10.42
N LYS A 33 -0.67 3.87 -11.65
CA LYS A 33 0.55 3.14 -12.03
C LYS A 33 1.72 4.12 -11.99
N ASN A 34 2.76 3.83 -11.20
CA ASN A 34 3.96 4.68 -11.12
C ASN A 34 4.89 4.43 -12.34
N SER A 35 6.01 5.16 -12.40
CA SER A 35 7.01 5.05 -13.46
C SER A 35 7.68 3.67 -13.56
N ASP A 36 7.77 2.96 -12.43
CA ASP A 36 8.34 1.61 -12.35
C ASP A 36 7.32 0.52 -12.74
N GLY A 37 6.07 0.94 -13.02
CA GLY A 37 4.98 0.08 -13.42
C GLY A 37 4.20 -0.55 -12.27
N ASP A 38 4.45 -0.11 -11.04
CA ASP A 38 3.77 -0.58 -9.84
C ASP A 38 2.40 0.08 -9.66
N LEU A 39 1.44 -0.68 -9.14
CA LEU A 39 0.11 -0.18 -8.78
C LEU A 39 0.15 0.38 -7.36
N ILE A 40 -0.05 1.69 -7.22
CA ILE A 40 0.02 2.39 -5.95
C ILE A 40 -1.36 2.92 -5.56
N VAL A 41 -1.78 2.59 -4.34
CA VAL A 41 -3.04 3.06 -3.76
C VAL A 41 -2.95 4.55 -3.44
N MET A 42 -3.86 5.34 -4.02
CA MET A 42 -4.02 6.77 -3.76
C MET A 42 -5.25 7.07 -2.87
N GLY A 43 -6.11 6.08 -2.65
CA GLY A 43 -7.26 6.17 -1.77
C GLY A 43 -6.93 5.93 -0.28
N ARG A 44 -7.73 6.50 0.62
CA ARG A 44 -7.65 6.22 2.07
C ARG A 44 -8.63 5.14 2.54
N ASN A 45 -9.54 4.71 1.66
CA ASN A 45 -10.64 3.79 1.95
C ASN A 45 -10.74 2.65 0.93
N THR A 46 -9.63 2.31 0.26
CA THR A 46 -9.58 1.21 -0.69
C THR A 46 -9.64 -0.12 0.05
N LEU A 47 -10.51 -1.02 -0.41
CA LEU A 47 -10.62 -2.39 0.11
C LEU A 47 -10.19 -3.40 -0.94
N VAL A 48 -9.42 -4.40 -0.52
CA VAL A 48 -9.07 -5.58 -1.32
C VAL A 48 -9.90 -6.74 -0.80
N LYS A 49 -10.83 -7.24 -1.60
CA LYS A 49 -11.69 -8.38 -1.25
C LYS A 49 -11.30 -9.62 -2.02
N ILE A 50 -11.42 -10.78 -1.39
CA ILE A 50 -11.29 -12.09 -2.04
C ILE A 50 -12.68 -12.69 -2.10
N VAL A 51 -13.18 -12.94 -3.31
CA VAL A 51 -14.49 -13.55 -3.54
C VAL A 51 -14.35 -14.90 -4.23
N ASP A 52 -15.27 -15.83 -3.95
CA ASP A 52 -15.35 -17.09 -4.69
C ASP A 52 -16.08 -16.93 -6.03
N LYS A 53 -16.29 -18.07 -6.72
CA LYS A 53 -17.01 -18.15 -8.00
C LYS A 53 -18.50 -17.78 -7.89
N ASP A 54 -19.10 -17.92 -6.71
CA ASP A 54 -20.51 -17.64 -6.46
C ASP A 54 -20.71 -16.19 -5.97
N GLY A 55 -19.62 -15.41 -5.87
CA GLY A 55 -19.61 -14.02 -5.45
C GLY A 55 -19.56 -13.83 -3.93
N LYS A 56 -19.37 -14.91 -3.16
CA LYS A 56 -19.29 -14.83 -1.70
C LYS A 56 -17.93 -14.28 -1.28
N GLU A 57 -17.95 -13.30 -0.38
CA GLU A 57 -16.73 -12.73 0.22
C GLU A 57 -16.14 -13.71 1.24
N HIS A 58 -14.85 -14.00 1.07
CA HIS A 58 -14.04 -14.80 2.00
C HIS A 58 -13.17 -13.93 2.92
N ALA A 59 -12.71 -12.79 2.40
CA ALA A 59 -11.90 -11.85 3.15
C ALA A 59 -12.02 -10.45 2.56
N SER A 60 -11.80 -9.45 3.41
CA SER A 60 -11.77 -8.03 3.05
C SER A 60 -10.66 -7.35 3.85
N TYR A 61 -9.76 -6.65 3.14
CA TYR A 61 -8.62 -5.97 3.72
C TYR A 61 -8.67 -4.49 3.35
N LYS A 62 -8.64 -3.61 4.36
CA LYS A 62 -8.46 -2.18 4.12
C LYS A 62 -6.99 -1.90 3.86
N VAL A 63 -6.68 -1.27 2.73
CA VAL A 63 -5.33 -0.85 2.35
C VAL A 63 -5.20 0.66 2.45
N SER A 64 -4.02 1.13 2.84
CA SER A 64 -3.71 2.53 3.05
C SER A 64 -3.15 3.20 1.80
N TYR A 65 -3.12 4.53 1.83
CA TYR A 65 -2.39 5.33 0.85
C TYR A 65 -0.92 4.91 0.78
N GLY A 66 -0.37 4.81 -0.42
CA GLY A 66 1.00 4.38 -0.67
C GLY A 66 1.19 2.86 -0.65
N THR A 67 0.17 2.06 -0.31
CA THR A 67 0.25 0.60 -0.46
C THR A 67 0.47 0.23 -1.92
N LYS A 68 1.45 -0.64 -2.16
CA LYS A 68 1.72 -1.25 -3.45
C LYS A 68 0.83 -2.49 -3.60
N LEU A 69 -0.02 -2.50 -4.61
CA LEU A 69 -0.78 -3.68 -5.01
C LEU A 69 0.07 -4.54 -5.95
N ARG A 70 0.13 -5.84 -5.66
CA ARG A 70 0.77 -6.83 -6.55
C ARG A 70 -0.17 -7.37 -7.61
N ILE A 71 -1.47 -7.16 -7.39
CA ILE A 71 -2.55 -7.76 -8.16
C ILE A 71 -3.65 -6.71 -8.31
N ASP A 72 -4.23 -6.62 -9.51
CA ASP A 72 -5.29 -5.67 -9.83
C ASP A 72 -6.69 -6.28 -9.67
N ASP A 73 -7.71 -5.45 -9.83
CA ASP A 73 -9.11 -5.84 -9.79
C ASP A 73 -9.43 -6.96 -10.79
N ASN A 74 -10.33 -7.86 -10.38
CA ASN A 74 -10.75 -9.05 -11.12
C ASN A 74 -9.68 -10.12 -11.40
N ALA A 75 -8.46 -9.96 -10.92
CA ALA A 75 -7.44 -10.99 -11.06
C ALA A 75 -7.69 -12.20 -10.14
N LYS A 76 -7.27 -13.39 -10.58
CA LYS A 76 -7.35 -14.61 -9.78
C LYS A 76 -6.17 -14.68 -8.82
N VAL A 77 -6.42 -15.25 -7.64
CA VAL A 77 -5.42 -15.46 -6.60
C VAL A 77 -5.48 -16.87 -6.04
N THR A 78 -4.32 -17.36 -5.62
CA THR A 78 -4.19 -18.59 -4.83
C THR A 78 -3.85 -18.24 -3.38
N ARG A 79 -4.27 -19.07 -2.43
CA ARG A 79 -3.94 -18.93 -1.02
C ARG A 79 -2.43 -18.80 -0.82
N GLY A 80 -2.02 -17.87 0.04
CA GLY A 80 -0.63 -17.53 0.31
C GLY A 80 0.00 -16.60 -0.71
N GLN A 81 -0.66 -16.31 -1.84
CA GLN A 81 -0.13 -15.35 -2.81
C GLN A 81 -0.10 -13.94 -2.21
N ARG A 82 1.02 -13.25 -2.35
CA ARG A 82 1.19 -11.85 -1.96
C ARG A 82 0.28 -10.95 -2.83
N ILE A 83 -0.61 -10.19 -2.21
CA ILE A 83 -1.56 -9.32 -2.94
C ILE A 83 -1.28 -7.83 -2.73
N ALA A 84 -0.67 -7.45 -1.60
CA ALA A 84 -0.28 -6.08 -1.31
C ALA A 84 0.92 -6.01 -0.36
N ASP A 85 1.69 -4.92 -0.42
CA ASP A 85 2.78 -4.59 0.50
C ASP A 85 2.97 -3.08 0.64
N TRP A 86 3.58 -2.67 1.74
CA TRP A 86 3.88 -1.27 2.08
C TRP A 86 5.15 -1.20 2.92
N ASP A 87 5.80 -0.05 2.94
CA ASP A 87 6.90 0.21 3.88
C ASP A 87 6.31 0.68 5.22
N PRO A 88 6.54 -0.03 6.34
CA PRO A 88 5.98 0.32 7.65
C PRO A 88 6.63 1.56 8.27
N TYR A 89 7.76 2.03 7.73
CA TYR A 89 8.53 3.15 8.29
C TYR A 89 8.41 4.43 7.47
N THR A 90 7.69 4.42 6.35
CA THR A 90 7.51 5.61 5.52
C THR A 90 6.04 5.98 5.32
N LEU A 91 5.79 7.29 5.35
CA LEU A 91 4.55 7.89 4.87
C LEU A 91 4.88 8.59 3.55
N PRO A 92 4.60 7.95 2.40
CA PRO A 92 5.00 8.53 1.13
C PRO A 92 4.21 9.81 0.84
N ILE A 93 4.83 10.73 0.09
CA ILE A 93 4.16 11.89 -0.51
C ILE A 93 4.14 11.64 -2.01
N LEU A 94 2.97 11.39 -2.58
CA LEU A 94 2.81 10.98 -3.98
C LEU A 94 1.89 11.94 -4.73
N THR A 95 2.19 12.14 -6.01
CA THR A 95 1.30 12.80 -6.97
C THR A 95 0.71 11.77 -7.93
N ASP A 96 -0.56 11.96 -8.29
CA ASP A 96 -1.26 11.21 -9.33
C ASP A 96 -1.09 11.83 -10.73
N LEU A 97 -0.41 12.97 -10.84
CA LEU A 97 -0.18 13.68 -12.09
C LEU A 97 1.24 13.45 -12.62
N ALA A 98 1.35 13.22 -13.93
CA ALA A 98 2.63 13.20 -14.61
C ALA A 98 3.21 14.62 -14.72
N GLY A 99 4.52 14.77 -14.51
CA GLY A 99 5.17 16.07 -14.57
C GLY A 99 6.67 16.03 -14.28
N LYS A 100 7.22 17.20 -13.99
CA LYS A 100 8.60 17.36 -13.54
C LYS A 100 8.59 17.94 -12.13
N VAL A 101 9.49 17.45 -11.29
CA VAL A 101 9.69 18.00 -9.94
C VAL A 101 10.32 19.39 -10.08
N LYS A 102 9.76 20.36 -9.36
CA LYS A 102 10.36 21.68 -9.17
C LYS A 102 10.36 21.96 -7.67
N PHE A 103 11.51 22.34 -7.15
CA PHE A 103 11.65 22.80 -5.77
C PHE A 103 11.30 24.29 -5.70
N GLU A 104 10.44 24.65 -4.75
CA GLU A 104 10.04 26.01 -4.42
C GLU A 104 10.42 26.26 -2.96
N ASP A 105 11.00 27.42 -2.66
CA ASP A 105 11.39 27.85 -1.30
C ASP A 105 12.30 26.88 -0.52
N LEU A 106 13.01 25.99 -1.22
CA LEU A 106 14.03 25.10 -0.68
C LEU A 106 15.42 25.76 -0.78
N GLN A 107 15.97 26.15 0.37
CA GLN A 107 17.29 26.74 0.53
C GLN A 107 18.12 25.89 1.51
N GLU A 108 19.26 25.40 1.03
CA GLU A 108 20.18 24.59 1.83
C GLU A 108 20.72 25.38 3.02
N GLY A 109 20.75 24.74 4.20
CA GLY A 109 21.14 25.33 5.47
C GLY A 109 20.07 26.21 6.13
N PHE A 110 18.92 26.44 5.46
CA PHE A 110 17.80 27.20 6.01
C PHE A 110 16.50 26.40 6.07
N SER A 111 15.99 25.94 4.92
CA SER A 111 14.75 25.14 4.82
C SER A 111 14.99 23.69 4.41
N MET A 112 16.22 23.33 4.01
CA MET A 112 16.66 21.95 3.81
C MET A 112 18.09 21.72 4.31
N GLN A 113 18.41 20.48 4.65
CA GLN A 113 19.77 20.05 4.89
C GLN A 113 20.07 18.88 3.95
N VAL A 114 21.22 18.94 3.27
CA VAL A 114 21.71 17.81 2.48
C VAL A 114 22.45 16.86 3.42
N VAL A 115 22.04 15.60 3.40
CA VAL A 115 22.72 14.51 4.12
C VAL A 115 23.15 13.50 3.08
N ALA A 116 24.46 13.28 2.98
CA ALA A 116 25.02 12.21 2.18
C ALA A 116 25.12 10.95 3.06
N ASP A 117 24.69 9.81 2.53
CA ASP A 117 24.89 8.51 3.16
C ASP A 117 26.28 7.99 2.78
N GLU A 118 27.14 7.68 3.75
CA GLU A 118 28.50 7.19 3.48
C GLU A 118 28.54 5.80 2.82
N ALA A 119 27.43 5.06 2.81
CA ALA A 119 27.33 3.74 2.20
C ALA A 119 27.00 3.76 0.69
N THR A 120 26.78 4.93 0.07
CA THR A 120 26.52 5.05 -1.38
C THR A 120 27.24 6.22 -2.04
#